data_AF-A0A5N7ZC73-F1
#
_entry.id   AF-A0A5N7ZC73-F1
#
_cell.length_a   1.000
_cell.length_b   1.000
_cell.length_c   1.000
_cell.angle_alpha   90.00
_cell.angle_beta   90.00
_cell.angle_gamma   90.00
#
_symmetry.space_group_name_H-M   'P 1'
#
loop_
_entity.id
_entity.type
_entity.pdbx_description
1 polymer ?
#
loop_
_entity_poly.entity_id
_entity_poly.type
_entity_poly.pdbx_seq_one_letter_code
_entity_poly.pdbx_strand_id
1 'polypeptide(L)'
;MIKFDDGVEPTTEKTNVISKQDSKGRASMVEAAPLTWIAGNTKGSGPYQDPLGWSYTEGTIRENIYIRGHLLNDNIHGPGVKWNLVPITRVMNSGMEKDAEREGKQVLEKKNSIMWYKTTVDSYYSAEKDDREQYFPQKITVTWGEYKNNEGQYDAKGTRIQQGEVEFTQGRPAIPYNINDLGEKLLVEKLKLNANFAKAVAKERNDYGPFGSMAELKARMKEYYSLNRSSKDAERVEGIASVDRMIKMTPEFITFEFK
;
A
#
# COMPACT_ATOMS: atom_id res chain seq x y z
N MET A 1 -20.03 11.62 39.35
CA MET A 1 -21.12 11.32 38.39
C MET A 1 -21.15 12.47 37.39
N ILE A 2 -20.64 12.28 36.18
CA ILE A 2 -20.65 13.32 35.15
C ILE A 2 -22.03 13.26 34.50
N LYS A 3 -22.84 14.30 34.70
CA LYS A 3 -24.12 14.47 34.00
C LYS A 3 -23.80 15.09 32.64
N PHE A 4 -24.26 14.45 31.56
CA PHE A 4 -24.23 15.02 30.21
C PHE A 4 -25.48 15.89 30.02
N ASP A 5 -25.29 17.07 29.43
CA ASP A 5 -26.17 18.24 29.49
C ASP A 5 -27.42 18.16 28.57
N ASP A 6 -27.68 16.98 27.99
CA ASP A 6 -28.73 16.73 26.99
C ASP A 6 -29.70 15.60 27.38
N GLY A 7 -29.52 14.97 28.55
CA GLY A 7 -30.40 13.92 29.06
C GLY A 7 -30.32 12.59 28.29
N VAL A 8 -29.34 12.43 27.37
CA VAL A 8 -29.14 11.18 26.64
C VAL A 8 -28.00 10.39 27.27
N GLU A 9 -28.30 9.18 27.76
CA GLU A 9 -27.27 8.34 28.36
C GLU A 9 -26.28 7.83 27.31
N PRO A 10 -24.95 7.85 27.59
CA PRO A 10 -23.96 7.22 26.73
C PRO A 10 -24.22 5.74 26.50
N THR A 11 -23.89 5.22 25.33
CA THR A 11 -23.92 3.77 25.10
C THR A 11 -22.86 3.08 25.96
N THR A 12 -23.20 1.89 26.45
CA THR A 12 -22.30 0.97 27.15
C THR A 12 -21.79 -0.14 26.23
N GLU A 13 -22.27 -0.18 24.99
CA GLU A 13 -21.89 -1.16 23.99
C GLU A 13 -20.45 -0.94 23.53
N LYS A 14 -19.71 -2.05 23.43
CA LYS A 14 -18.33 -2.04 22.96
C LYS A 14 -18.25 -2.30 21.47
N THR A 15 -17.30 -1.64 20.81
CA THR A 15 -17.00 -1.90 19.41
C THR A 15 -16.62 -3.36 19.19
N ASN A 16 -17.21 -4.01 18.19
CA ASN A 16 -16.87 -5.36 17.81
C ASN A 16 -16.38 -5.40 16.36
N VAL A 17 -15.10 -5.69 16.18
CA VAL A 17 -14.44 -5.76 14.87
C VAL A 17 -14.37 -7.19 14.38
N ILE A 18 -14.83 -7.42 13.16
CA ILE A 18 -14.76 -8.67 12.42
C ILE A 18 -13.92 -8.43 11.18
N SER A 19 -13.07 -9.38 10.82
CA SER A 19 -12.27 -9.32 9.60
C SER A 19 -12.37 -10.61 8.79
N LYS A 20 -12.15 -10.49 7.48
CA LYS A 20 -12.02 -11.61 6.56
C LYS A 20 -10.78 -11.44 5.72
N GLN A 21 -10.21 -12.59 5.35
CA GLN A 21 -9.18 -12.69 4.35
C GLN A 21 -9.71 -13.55 3.20
N ASP A 22 -9.16 -13.37 2.01
CA ASP A 22 -9.48 -14.24 0.88
C ASP A 22 -8.66 -15.55 0.91
N SER A 23 -8.84 -16.39 -0.12
CA SER A 23 -8.14 -17.68 -0.24
C SER A 23 -6.61 -17.56 -0.35
N LYS A 24 -6.07 -16.37 -0.62
CA LYS A 24 -4.63 -16.08 -0.67
C LYS A 24 -4.12 -15.44 0.63
N GLY A 25 -4.99 -15.29 1.63
CA GLY A 25 -4.66 -14.63 2.90
C GLY A 25 -4.57 -13.11 2.79
N ARG A 26 -5.05 -12.49 1.70
CA ARG A 26 -5.10 -11.02 1.57
C ARG A 26 -6.31 -10.49 2.34
N ALA A 27 -6.18 -9.32 2.97
CA ALA A 27 -7.27 -8.70 3.70
C ALA A 27 -8.43 -8.36 2.75
N SER A 28 -9.62 -8.94 2.96
CA SER A 28 -10.74 -8.76 2.03
C SER A 28 -11.86 -7.90 2.60
N MET A 29 -12.04 -7.90 3.92
CA MET A 29 -13.07 -7.12 4.59
C MET A 29 -12.70 -6.86 6.04
N VAL A 30 -12.99 -5.65 6.52
CA VAL A 30 -13.02 -5.32 7.95
C VAL A 30 -14.32 -4.59 8.26
N GLU A 31 -14.98 -5.00 9.32
CA GLU A 31 -16.25 -4.44 9.76
C GLU A 31 -16.23 -4.20 11.27
N ALA A 32 -16.55 -2.97 11.68
CA ALA A 32 -16.85 -2.62 13.06
C ALA A 32 -18.37 -2.55 13.24
N ALA A 33 -18.94 -3.54 13.92
CA ALA A 33 -20.38 -3.73 14.07
C ALA A 33 -20.72 -4.36 15.45
N PRO A 34 -21.16 -3.54 16.44
CA PRO A 34 -21.26 -2.08 16.36
C PRO A 34 -19.87 -1.41 16.38
N LEU A 35 -19.83 -0.16 15.92
CA LEU A 35 -18.77 0.82 16.17
C LEU A 35 -19.32 1.85 17.18
N THR A 36 -18.60 2.06 18.27
CA THR A 36 -18.97 2.97 19.37
C THR A 36 -17.75 3.73 19.91
N TRP A 37 -17.96 4.65 20.85
CA TRP A 37 -16.87 5.35 21.54
C TRP A 37 -16.00 4.44 22.44
N ILE A 38 -16.49 3.23 22.76
CA ILE A 38 -15.81 2.27 23.63
C ILE A 38 -15.12 1.22 22.74
N ALA A 39 -13.80 1.12 22.84
CA ALA A 39 -13.05 0.02 22.23
C ALA A 39 -13.50 -1.33 22.83
N GLY A 40 -13.63 -2.35 21.97
CA GLY A 40 -13.96 -3.71 22.42
C GLY A 40 -12.86 -4.71 22.15
N ASN A 41 -13.06 -5.61 21.18
CA ASN A 41 -12.12 -6.70 20.90
C ASN A 41 -10.83 -6.24 20.18
N THR A 42 -10.78 -5.00 19.69
CA THR A 42 -9.58 -4.37 19.14
C THR A 42 -9.37 -2.98 19.71
N LYS A 43 -8.15 -2.46 19.58
CA LYS A 43 -7.78 -1.09 19.94
C LYS A 43 -7.00 -0.45 18.79
N GLY A 44 -7.25 0.84 18.59
CA GLY A 44 -6.54 1.70 17.66
C GLY A 44 -5.03 1.64 17.82
N SER A 45 -4.30 1.42 16.72
CA SER A 45 -2.84 1.51 16.71
C SER A 45 -2.32 1.75 15.29
N GLY A 46 -1.23 2.50 15.18
CA GLY A 46 -0.51 2.65 13.91
C GLY A 46 0.06 1.32 13.40
N PRO A 47 0.43 1.21 12.11
CA PRO A 47 0.89 -0.05 11.51
C PRO A 47 2.17 -0.58 12.18
N TYR A 48 2.09 -1.76 12.80
CA TYR A 48 3.24 -2.46 13.39
C TYR A 48 3.50 -3.83 12.74
N GLN A 49 2.56 -4.34 11.94
CA GLN A 49 2.79 -5.44 11.02
C GLN A 49 2.78 -4.94 9.58
N ASP A 50 3.39 -5.71 8.70
CA ASP A 50 3.39 -5.43 7.28
C ASP A 50 2.28 -6.23 6.58
N PRO A 51 1.48 -5.59 5.69
CA PRO A 51 0.49 -6.31 4.91
C PRO A 51 1.14 -7.21 3.86
N LEU A 52 0.38 -8.17 3.33
CA LEU A 52 0.82 -8.89 2.13
C LEU A 52 1.12 -7.90 1.01
N GLY A 53 2.19 -8.15 0.27
CA GLY A 53 2.66 -7.28 -0.80
C GLY A 53 3.53 -6.11 -0.38
N TRP A 54 3.66 -5.83 0.93
CA TRP A 54 4.45 -4.68 1.40
C TRP A 54 5.94 -4.78 1.06
N SER A 55 6.49 -5.99 0.99
CA SER A 55 7.87 -6.21 0.54
C SER A 55 8.11 -5.80 -0.92
N TYR A 56 7.07 -5.61 -1.73
CA TYR A 56 7.20 -5.16 -3.12
C TYR A 56 7.20 -3.63 -3.25
N THR A 57 6.87 -2.90 -2.19
CA THR A 57 7.00 -1.44 -2.13
C THR A 57 8.36 -1.13 -1.50
N GLU A 58 9.40 -0.90 -2.30
CA GLU A 58 10.74 -0.61 -1.77
C GLU A 58 11.31 0.73 -2.27
N GLY A 59 12.11 1.40 -1.43
CA GLY A 59 12.79 2.65 -1.78
C GLY A 59 11.81 3.82 -1.94
N THR A 60 12.02 4.64 -2.97
CA THR A 60 11.22 5.85 -3.24
C THR A 60 9.73 5.57 -3.46
N ILE A 61 9.38 4.37 -3.95
CA ILE A 61 8.00 3.91 -4.11
C ILE A 61 7.30 3.82 -2.75
N ARG A 62 7.98 3.28 -1.72
CA ARG A 62 7.47 3.22 -0.34
C ARG A 62 7.45 4.61 0.31
N GLU A 63 8.46 5.42 0.04
CA GLU A 63 8.57 6.73 0.66
C GLU A 63 7.53 7.71 0.12
N ASN A 64 7.22 7.65 -1.19
CA ASN A 64 6.43 8.69 -1.85
C ASN A 64 5.06 8.22 -2.34
N ILE A 65 4.86 6.93 -2.63
CA ILE A 65 3.64 6.46 -3.31
C ILE A 65 2.77 5.63 -2.38
N TYR A 66 3.34 4.58 -1.78
CA TYR A 66 2.56 3.59 -1.02
C TYR A 66 2.73 3.72 0.48
N ILE A 67 1.65 3.44 1.20
CA ILE A 67 1.65 3.30 2.65
C ILE A 67 0.96 2.00 3.06
N ARG A 68 1.14 1.63 4.33
CA ARG A 68 0.38 0.56 4.99
C ARG A 68 -0.97 1.16 5.39
N GLY A 69 -1.93 1.13 4.47
CA GLY A 69 -3.25 1.71 4.69
C GLY A 69 -4.12 0.79 5.51
N HIS A 70 -4.83 1.38 6.47
CA HIS A 70 -5.82 0.68 7.27
C HIS A 70 -7.13 0.48 6.50
N LEU A 71 -7.76 -0.69 6.65
CA LEU A 71 -9.14 -0.89 6.21
C LEU A 71 -10.13 -0.31 7.23
N LEU A 72 -9.87 -0.47 8.53
CA LEU A 72 -10.51 0.26 9.62
C LEU A 72 -9.49 1.18 10.26
N ASN A 73 -9.76 2.49 10.27
CA ASN A 73 -8.82 3.50 10.77
C ASN A 73 -8.51 3.31 12.26
N ASP A 74 -7.29 3.66 12.65
CA ASP A 74 -6.79 3.50 14.02
C ASP A 74 -7.54 4.37 15.03
N ASN A 75 -8.01 5.55 14.63
CA ASN A 75 -8.82 6.40 15.49
C ASN A 75 -10.19 5.78 15.81
N ILE A 76 -10.70 4.88 14.97
CA ILE A 76 -11.97 4.15 15.19
C ILE A 76 -11.75 2.67 15.52
N HIS A 77 -10.72 2.42 16.34
CA HIS A 77 -10.38 1.12 16.94
C HIS A 77 -9.73 0.10 16.00
N GLY A 78 -9.28 0.54 14.82
CA GLY A 78 -8.51 -0.25 13.86
C GLY A 78 -7.10 -0.60 14.35
N PRO A 79 -6.74 -1.88 14.47
CA PRO A 79 -5.38 -2.26 14.86
C PRO A 79 -4.41 -2.27 13.66
N GLY A 80 -3.14 -1.95 13.91
CA GLY A 80 -2.05 -1.97 12.92
C GLY A 80 -1.51 -3.35 12.55
N VAL A 81 -2.41 -4.30 12.26
CA VAL A 81 -2.12 -5.73 12.00
C VAL A 81 -2.40 -6.12 10.56
N LYS A 82 -1.78 -7.21 10.10
CA LYS A 82 -1.79 -7.67 8.71
C LYS A 82 -3.19 -7.85 8.11
N TRP A 83 -4.19 -8.28 8.88
CA TRP A 83 -5.57 -8.46 8.39
C TRP A 83 -6.34 -7.15 8.21
N ASN A 84 -5.85 -6.05 8.80
CA ASN A 84 -6.44 -4.72 8.71
C ASN A 84 -5.64 -3.79 7.79
N LEU A 85 -4.60 -4.30 7.13
CA LEU A 85 -3.66 -3.49 6.36
C LEU A 85 -3.61 -3.96 4.92
N VAL A 86 -3.47 -3.00 4.00
CA VAL A 86 -3.21 -3.23 2.57
C VAL A 86 -2.21 -2.19 2.04
N PRO A 87 -1.40 -2.52 1.01
CA PRO A 87 -0.59 -1.52 0.32
C PRO A 87 -1.50 -0.61 -0.52
N ILE A 88 -1.68 0.65 -0.10
CA ILE A 88 -2.45 1.63 -0.86
C ILE A 88 -1.64 2.88 -1.14
N THR A 89 -2.01 3.61 -2.19
CA THR A 89 -1.39 4.90 -2.49
C THR A 89 -1.73 5.92 -1.40
N ARG A 90 -0.83 6.88 -1.17
CA ARG A 90 -1.09 8.04 -0.28
C ARG A 90 -2.35 8.80 -0.69
N VAL A 91 -2.60 8.93 -1.99
CA VAL A 91 -3.80 9.58 -2.55
C VAL A 91 -5.06 8.83 -2.14
N MET A 92 -5.11 7.51 -2.33
CA MET A 92 -6.23 6.69 -1.89
C MET A 92 -6.44 6.80 -0.38
N ASN A 93 -5.37 6.73 0.42
CA ASN A 93 -5.48 6.88 1.88
C ASN A 93 -6.07 8.24 2.29
N SER A 94 -5.59 9.34 1.68
CA SER A 94 -6.13 10.67 1.95
C SER A 94 -7.60 10.80 1.51
N GLY A 95 -8.00 10.13 0.43
CA GLY A 95 -9.41 10.04 0.02
C GLY A 95 -10.25 9.31 1.05
N MET A 96 -9.82 8.13 1.50
CA MET A 96 -10.51 7.35 2.53
C MET A 96 -10.69 8.14 3.84
N GLU A 97 -9.64 8.83 4.27
CA GLU A 97 -9.69 9.69 5.47
C GLU A 97 -10.76 10.78 5.33
N LYS A 98 -10.76 11.49 4.19
CA LYS A 98 -11.62 12.64 3.96
C LYS A 98 -13.09 12.26 3.78
N ASP A 99 -13.34 11.20 3.01
CA ASP A 99 -14.68 10.93 2.48
C ASP A 99 -15.44 9.85 3.27
N ALA A 100 -14.74 9.00 4.04
CA ALA A 100 -15.38 7.93 4.80
C ALA A 100 -14.98 7.91 6.29
N GLU A 101 -13.70 8.01 6.63
CA GLU A 101 -13.27 7.90 8.04
C GLU A 101 -13.78 9.06 8.91
N ARG A 102 -13.97 10.25 8.32
CA ARG A 102 -14.59 11.40 9.00
C ARG A 102 -15.95 11.03 9.59
N GLU A 103 -16.77 10.27 8.87
CA GLU A 103 -18.10 9.86 9.33
C GLU A 103 -17.99 8.87 10.50
N GLY A 104 -17.05 7.92 10.43
CA GLY A 104 -16.78 7.00 11.54
C GLY A 104 -16.30 7.71 12.81
N LYS A 105 -15.46 8.75 12.69
CA LYS A 105 -14.93 9.52 13.83
C LYS A 105 -16.02 10.25 14.63
N GLN A 106 -17.17 10.58 14.01
CA GLN A 106 -18.29 11.24 14.71
C GLN A 106 -18.86 10.40 15.86
N VAL A 107 -18.74 9.08 15.81
CA VAL A 107 -19.20 8.18 16.88
C VAL A 107 -18.41 8.35 18.18
N LEU A 108 -17.18 8.86 18.10
CA LEU A 108 -16.33 9.11 19.26
C LEU A 108 -16.74 10.39 19.99
N GLU A 109 -17.30 11.34 19.25
CA GLU A 109 -17.81 12.61 19.76
C GLU A 109 -19.21 12.44 20.36
N LYS A 110 -20.08 11.67 19.69
CA LYS A 110 -21.46 11.38 20.10
C LYS A 110 -21.51 10.06 20.88
N LYS A 111 -21.25 10.10 22.19
CA LYS A 111 -21.10 8.90 23.04
C LYS A 111 -22.36 8.02 23.18
N ASN A 112 -23.52 8.47 22.71
CA ASN A 112 -24.75 7.68 22.63
C ASN A 112 -24.95 7.03 21.24
N SER A 113 -24.16 7.41 20.23
CA SER A 113 -24.27 6.89 18.87
C SER A 113 -23.76 5.46 18.76
N ILE A 114 -24.43 4.67 17.92
CA ILE A 114 -24.08 3.29 17.60
C ILE A 114 -24.14 3.14 16.09
N MET A 115 -22.98 2.92 15.48
CA MET A 115 -22.82 2.81 14.02
C MET A 115 -22.39 1.40 13.62
N TRP A 116 -22.48 1.10 12.32
CA TRP A 116 -21.67 0.08 11.70
C TRP A 116 -20.80 0.73 10.62
N TYR A 117 -19.59 0.22 10.46
CA TYR A 117 -18.62 0.71 9.47
C TYR A 117 -17.93 -0.48 8.83
N LYS A 118 -17.97 -0.58 7.52
CA LYS A 118 -17.46 -1.73 6.77
C LYS A 118 -16.65 -1.29 5.57
N THR A 119 -15.42 -1.78 5.52
CA THR A 119 -14.52 -1.63 4.39
C THR A 119 -14.35 -2.97 3.70
N THR A 120 -14.55 -3.00 2.40
CA THR A 120 -14.40 -4.20 1.55
C THR A 120 -13.38 -3.92 0.46
N VAL A 121 -12.43 -4.84 0.26
CA VAL A 121 -11.57 -4.82 -0.93
C VAL A 121 -12.30 -5.58 -2.03
N ASP A 122 -12.92 -4.85 -2.95
CA ASP A 122 -13.76 -5.43 -4.01
C ASP A 122 -12.93 -6.17 -5.05
N SER A 123 -11.76 -5.62 -5.38
CA SER A 123 -10.83 -6.26 -6.30
C SER A 123 -9.38 -5.95 -5.98
N TYR A 124 -8.54 -6.95 -6.23
CA TYR A 124 -7.10 -6.84 -6.36
C TYR A 124 -6.73 -6.90 -7.83
N TYR A 125 -5.55 -6.38 -8.20
CA TYR A 125 -5.03 -6.57 -9.55
C TYR A 125 -4.83 -8.05 -9.90
N SER A 126 -4.94 -8.38 -11.19
CA SER A 126 -4.68 -9.74 -11.67
C SER A 126 -3.17 -10.03 -11.68
N ALA A 127 -2.82 -11.30 -11.45
CA ALA A 127 -1.44 -11.78 -11.57
C ALA A 127 -0.99 -12.00 -13.03
N GLU A 128 -1.77 -11.54 -14.01
CA GLU A 128 -1.56 -11.86 -15.44
C GLU A 128 -0.35 -11.13 -16.03
N LYS A 129 -0.12 -9.88 -15.60
CA LYS A 129 1.04 -9.10 -16.06
C LYS A 129 2.26 -9.34 -15.18
N ASP A 130 2.04 -9.38 -13.88
CA ASP A 130 3.05 -9.56 -12.86
C ASP A 130 2.38 -10.11 -11.60
N ASP A 131 2.91 -11.21 -11.07
CA ASP A 131 2.31 -11.93 -9.95
C ASP A 131 2.37 -11.12 -8.65
N ARG A 132 3.22 -10.11 -8.55
CA ARG A 132 3.31 -9.22 -7.38
C ARG A 132 2.16 -8.23 -7.32
N GLU A 133 1.56 -7.88 -8.46
CA GLU A 133 0.42 -6.94 -8.51
C GLU A 133 -0.78 -7.47 -7.72
N GLN A 134 -0.91 -8.79 -7.63
CA GLN A 134 -2.05 -9.42 -6.96
C GLN A 134 -2.20 -9.06 -5.48
N TYR A 135 -1.20 -8.45 -4.86
CA TYR A 135 -1.28 -8.03 -3.46
C TYR A 135 -1.72 -6.57 -3.28
N PHE A 136 -1.92 -5.84 -4.37
CA PHE A 136 -2.36 -4.45 -4.37
C PHE A 136 -3.85 -4.36 -4.70
N PRO A 137 -4.66 -3.74 -3.82
CA PRO A 137 -6.06 -3.51 -4.12
C PRO A 137 -6.18 -2.58 -5.33
N GLN A 138 -7.13 -2.87 -6.20
CA GLN A 138 -7.54 -1.98 -7.28
C GLN A 138 -8.70 -1.11 -6.84
N LYS A 139 -9.67 -1.72 -6.13
CA LYS A 139 -10.91 -1.07 -5.70
C LYS A 139 -11.23 -1.45 -4.26
N ILE A 140 -11.59 -0.44 -3.48
CA ILE A 140 -12.04 -0.56 -2.08
C ILE A 140 -13.36 0.20 -1.95
N THR A 141 -14.36 -0.42 -1.34
CA THR A 141 -15.62 0.24 -1.00
C THR A 141 -15.76 0.34 0.51
N VAL A 142 -16.12 1.53 0.98
CA VAL A 142 -16.46 1.78 2.38
C VAL A 142 -17.93 2.10 2.48
N THR A 143 -18.63 1.38 3.36
CA THR A 143 -20.06 1.56 3.66
C THR A 143 -20.25 1.79 5.15
N TRP A 144 -21.16 2.66 5.51
CA TRP A 144 -21.45 2.93 6.91
C TRP A 144 -22.91 3.29 7.14
N GLY A 145 -23.31 3.19 8.40
CA GLY A 145 -24.66 3.51 8.81
C GLY A 145 -24.86 3.45 10.31
N GLU A 146 -26.10 3.64 10.71
CA GLU A 146 -26.51 3.66 12.12
C GLU A 146 -27.29 2.38 12.45
N TYR A 147 -27.30 2.03 13.74
CA TYR A 147 -28.29 1.09 14.26
C TYR A 147 -29.42 1.83 14.95
N LYS A 148 -30.66 1.56 14.55
CA LYS A 148 -31.86 2.17 15.13
C LYS A 148 -32.92 1.16 15.52
N ASN A 149 -33.55 1.34 16.67
CA ASN A 149 -34.75 0.59 17.05
C ASN A 149 -36.00 1.14 16.31
N ASN A 150 -37.17 0.54 16.56
CA ASN A 150 -38.43 0.95 15.91
C ASN A 150 -38.89 2.38 16.28
N GLU A 151 -38.30 2.97 17.32
CA GLU A 151 -38.58 4.33 17.78
C GLU A 151 -37.56 5.35 17.23
N GLY A 152 -36.61 4.91 16.40
CA GLY A 152 -35.57 5.78 15.83
C GLY A 152 -34.44 6.14 16.80
N GLN A 153 -34.33 5.44 17.93
CA GLN A 153 -33.24 5.60 18.91
C GLN A 153 -32.09 4.63 18.60
N TYR A 154 -30.87 4.97 19.03
CA TYR A 154 -29.71 4.08 18.86
C TYR A 154 -29.84 2.80 19.69
N ASP A 155 -29.63 1.65 19.06
CA ASP A 155 -29.70 0.34 19.71
C ASP A 155 -28.81 -0.64 18.93
N ALA A 156 -27.80 -1.26 19.55
CA ALA A 156 -26.91 -2.21 18.87
C ALA A 156 -27.63 -3.46 18.32
N LYS A 157 -28.85 -3.75 18.78
CA LYS A 157 -29.72 -4.82 18.28
C LYS A 157 -30.78 -4.32 17.30
N GLY A 158 -30.78 -3.02 17.00
CA GLY A 158 -31.68 -2.38 16.06
C GLY A 158 -31.40 -2.76 14.61
N THR A 159 -32.18 -2.16 13.72
CA THR A 159 -32.02 -2.31 12.27
C THR A 159 -30.85 -1.47 11.77
N ARG A 160 -30.08 -2.01 10.83
CA ARG A 160 -29.03 -1.26 10.12
C ARG A 160 -29.63 -0.31 9.10
N ILE A 161 -29.36 0.98 9.24
CA ILE A 161 -29.74 2.01 8.28
C ILE A 161 -28.47 2.53 7.61
N GLN A 162 -28.28 2.23 6.32
CA GLN A 162 -27.15 2.73 5.55
C GLN A 162 -27.26 4.24 5.34
N GLN A 163 -26.19 4.95 5.64
CA GLN A 163 -26.09 6.41 5.51
C GLN A 163 -25.19 6.82 4.35
N GLY A 164 -24.17 6.01 4.06
CA GLY A 164 -23.23 6.34 2.99
C GLY A 164 -22.45 5.15 2.46
N GLU A 165 -21.91 5.37 1.27
CA GLU A 165 -21.07 4.44 0.53
C GLU A 165 -20.13 5.26 -0.36
N VAL A 166 -18.84 4.94 -0.34
CA VAL A 166 -17.84 5.56 -1.21
C VAL A 166 -16.89 4.49 -1.73
N GLU A 167 -16.63 4.57 -3.03
CA GLU A 167 -15.66 3.72 -3.71
C GLU A 167 -14.35 4.48 -3.92
N PHE A 168 -13.24 3.80 -3.66
CA PHE A 168 -11.89 4.28 -3.89
C PHE A 168 -11.20 3.38 -4.88
N THR A 169 -10.51 3.98 -5.85
CA THR A 169 -9.68 3.26 -6.80
C THR A 169 -8.27 3.81 -6.80
N GLN A 170 -7.30 2.93 -7.02
CA GLN A 170 -5.92 3.34 -7.24
C GLN A 170 -5.46 2.83 -8.60
N GLY A 171 -4.33 3.35 -9.09
CA GLY A 171 -3.69 2.86 -10.30
C GLY A 171 -2.96 1.54 -10.07
N ARG A 172 -2.56 0.88 -11.17
CA ARG A 172 -1.73 -0.32 -11.10
C ARG A 172 -0.45 -0.03 -10.31
N PRO A 173 0.06 -0.98 -9.53
CA PRO A 173 1.25 -0.76 -8.76
C PRO A 173 2.47 -0.60 -9.68
N ALA A 174 3.32 0.36 -9.36
CA ALA A 174 4.59 0.55 -10.05
C ALA A 174 5.57 -0.54 -9.58
N ILE A 175 5.59 -1.67 -10.28
CA ILE A 175 6.47 -2.82 -10.06
C ILE A 175 7.05 -3.16 -11.44
N PRO A 176 8.38 -3.13 -11.75
CA PRO A 176 9.60 -2.98 -10.94
C PRO A 176 10.39 -1.66 -11.15
N TYR A 177 11.63 -1.58 -10.61
CA TYR A 177 12.52 -0.41 -10.75
C TYR A 177 12.94 -0.14 -12.21
N ASN A 178 12.82 1.10 -12.66
CA ASN A 178 13.41 1.54 -13.93
C ASN A 178 14.87 1.90 -13.71
N ILE A 179 15.80 1.22 -14.40
CA ILE A 179 17.24 1.50 -14.28
C ILE A 179 17.59 2.93 -14.67
N ASN A 180 16.76 3.59 -15.50
CA ASN A 180 16.94 4.99 -15.86
C ASN A 180 16.66 5.96 -14.70
N ASP A 181 15.87 5.54 -13.71
CA ASP A 181 15.43 6.39 -12.60
C ASP A 181 16.27 6.17 -11.32
N LEU A 182 17.18 5.18 -11.32
CA LEU A 182 18.00 4.84 -10.15
C LEU A 182 19.33 5.62 -10.12
N GLY A 183 19.63 6.28 -9.00
CA GLY A 183 20.96 6.82 -8.71
C GLY A 183 21.99 5.72 -8.38
N GLU A 184 23.29 6.05 -8.44
CA GLU A 184 24.42 5.11 -8.22
C GLU A 184 24.26 4.26 -6.94
N LYS A 185 23.91 4.90 -5.82
CA LYS A 185 23.67 4.21 -4.53
C LYS A 185 22.58 3.15 -4.65
N LEU A 186 21.45 3.50 -5.30
CA LEU A 186 20.31 2.60 -5.44
C LEU A 186 20.58 1.48 -6.46
N LEU A 187 21.39 1.73 -7.48
CA LEU A 187 21.88 0.71 -8.40
C LEU A 187 22.67 -0.39 -7.65
N VAL A 188 23.51 -0.02 -6.68
CA VAL A 188 24.23 -0.98 -5.83
C VAL A 188 23.28 -1.68 -4.86
N GLU A 189 22.48 -0.91 -4.11
CA GLU A 189 21.69 -1.45 -3.01
C GLU A 189 20.51 -2.32 -3.47
N LYS A 190 19.84 -1.93 -4.57
CA LYS A 190 18.59 -2.54 -5.06
C LYS A 190 18.80 -3.54 -6.19
N LEU A 191 19.69 -3.25 -7.13
CA LEU A 191 20.01 -4.16 -8.24
C LEU A 191 21.24 -5.03 -7.96
N LYS A 192 21.84 -4.90 -6.77
CA LYS A 192 23.03 -5.65 -6.33
C LYS A 192 24.20 -5.52 -7.33
N LEU A 193 24.30 -4.37 -7.99
CA LEU A 193 25.40 -4.09 -8.90
C LEU A 193 26.67 -3.84 -8.11
N ASN A 194 27.80 -4.24 -8.69
CA ASN A 194 29.11 -3.80 -8.21
C ASN A 194 29.17 -2.25 -8.24
N ALA A 195 29.74 -1.61 -7.22
CA ALA A 195 29.80 -0.15 -7.10
C ALA A 195 30.44 0.54 -8.32
N ASN A 196 31.51 -0.04 -8.86
CA ASN A 196 32.18 0.49 -10.04
C ASN A 196 31.31 0.34 -11.29
N PHE A 197 30.52 -0.74 -11.37
CA PHE A 197 29.57 -0.95 -12.45
C PHE A 197 28.35 -0.02 -12.36
N ALA A 198 27.80 0.18 -11.15
CA ALA A 198 26.72 1.14 -10.91
C ALA A 198 27.11 2.57 -11.30
N LYS A 199 28.34 2.97 -10.96
CA LYS A 199 28.91 4.27 -11.36
C LYS A 199 29.03 4.40 -12.88
N ALA A 200 29.47 3.34 -13.56
CA ALA A 200 29.58 3.31 -15.01
C ALA A 200 28.22 3.41 -15.69
N VAL A 201 27.21 2.68 -15.22
CA VAL A 201 25.82 2.77 -15.72
C VAL A 201 25.25 4.17 -15.54
N ALA A 202 25.43 4.78 -14.36
CA ALA A 202 24.95 6.13 -14.08
C ALA A 202 25.64 7.18 -14.98
N LYS A 203 26.95 7.05 -15.18
CA LYS A 203 27.72 7.93 -16.07
C LYS A 203 27.27 7.82 -17.52
N GLU A 204 27.21 6.60 -18.04
CA GLU A 204 26.79 6.31 -19.42
C GLU A 204 25.38 6.85 -19.72
N ARG A 205 24.46 6.70 -18.76
CA ARG A 205 23.10 7.27 -18.85
C ARG A 205 23.10 8.80 -18.86
N ASN A 206 23.92 9.44 -18.03
CA ASN A 206 23.97 10.90 -17.94
C ASN A 206 24.58 11.54 -19.20
N ASP A 207 25.58 10.87 -19.80
CA ASP A 207 26.29 11.39 -20.96
C ASP A 207 25.50 11.18 -22.27
N TYR A 208 24.77 10.06 -22.40
CA TYR A 208 24.14 9.67 -23.67
C TYR A 208 22.62 9.44 -23.58
N GLY A 209 22.00 9.77 -22.44
CA GLY A 209 20.56 9.64 -22.24
C GLY A 209 20.12 8.24 -21.77
N PRO A 210 18.80 8.05 -21.53
CA PRO A 210 18.24 6.81 -21.00
C PRO A 210 18.52 5.63 -21.93
N PHE A 211 18.57 4.44 -21.36
CA PHE A 211 18.58 3.20 -22.12
C PHE A 211 17.16 2.87 -22.58
N GLY A 212 16.98 2.48 -23.84
CA GLY A 212 15.69 2.06 -24.41
C GLY A 212 15.43 0.55 -24.31
N SER A 213 16.46 -0.26 -24.02
CA SER A 213 16.30 -1.70 -23.80
C SER A 213 17.47 -2.34 -23.06
N MET A 214 17.30 -3.58 -22.60
CA MET A 214 18.39 -4.37 -22.01
C MET A 214 19.50 -4.68 -23.02
N ALA A 215 19.12 -4.87 -24.29
CA ALA A 215 20.07 -5.08 -25.38
C ALA A 215 20.93 -3.82 -25.61
N GLU A 216 20.31 -2.65 -25.54
CA GLU A 216 20.99 -1.36 -25.65
C GLU A 216 21.88 -1.10 -24.43
N LEU A 217 21.39 -1.31 -23.20
CA LEU A 217 22.22 -1.25 -21.99
C LEU A 217 23.45 -2.14 -22.12
N LYS A 218 23.27 -3.39 -22.57
CA LYS A 218 24.38 -4.33 -22.78
C LYS A 218 25.36 -3.83 -23.85
N ALA A 219 24.87 -3.28 -24.95
CA ALA A 219 25.69 -2.76 -26.04
C ALA A 219 26.52 -1.55 -25.56
N ARG A 220 25.86 -0.56 -24.94
CA ARG A 220 26.50 0.66 -24.42
C ARG A 220 27.50 0.36 -23.32
N MET A 221 27.19 -0.55 -22.39
CA MET A 221 28.17 -0.94 -21.37
C MET A 221 29.37 -1.69 -21.96
N LYS A 222 29.18 -2.53 -23.00
CA LYS A 222 30.32 -3.14 -23.72
C LYS A 222 31.22 -2.08 -24.36
N GLU A 223 30.61 -1.08 -24.97
CA GLU A 223 31.32 0.03 -25.61
C GLU A 223 32.06 0.89 -24.58
N TYR A 224 31.40 1.29 -23.50
CA TYR A 224 31.97 2.05 -22.38
C TYR A 224 33.28 1.43 -21.84
N TYR A 225 33.30 0.10 -21.67
CA TYR A 225 34.50 -0.61 -21.21
C TYR A 225 35.51 -0.95 -22.31
N SER A 226 35.14 -0.83 -23.59
CA SER A 226 36.06 -1.03 -24.72
C SER A 226 36.92 0.22 -25.02
N LEU A 227 36.36 1.41 -24.75
CA LEU A 227 36.97 2.71 -25.00
C LEU A 227 37.85 3.20 -23.84
N ASN A 228 37.51 2.86 -22.59
CA ASN A 228 38.25 3.26 -21.40
C ASN A 228 39.40 2.27 -21.04
N ARG A 229 40.41 2.15 -21.92
CA ARG A 229 41.50 1.16 -21.84
C ARG A 229 42.54 1.34 -20.71
N SER A 230 42.40 2.32 -19.81
CA SER A 230 43.32 2.47 -18.67
C SER A 230 42.79 1.76 -17.42
N SER A 231 43.23 0.50 -17.29
CA SER A 231 43.12 -0.40 -16.13
C SER A 231 41.78 -1.12 -15.90
N LYS A 232 41.89 -2.45 -15.77
CA LYS A 232 40.98 -3.44 -15.15
C LYS A 232 40.06 -4.25 -16.07
N ASP A 233 40.68 -5.16 -16.82
CA ASP A 233 39.98 -6.29 -17.47
C ASP A 233 39.06 -7.08 -16.53
N ALA A 234 39.41 -7.20 -15.24
CA ALA A 234 38.58 -7.85 -14.24
C ALA A 234 37.26 -7.11 -13.99
N GLU A 235 37.25 -5.76 -13.96
CA GLU A 235 36.03 -4.97 -13.79
C GLU A 235 35.15 -5.01 -15.04
N ARG A 236 35.76 -5.09 -16.23
CA ARG A 236 35.02 -5.33 -17.49
C ARG A 236 34.35 -6.70 -17.50
N VAL A 237 35.07 -7.76 -17.13
CA VAL A 237 34.53 -9.13 -17.09
C VAL A 237 33.45 -9.25 -16.01
N GLU A 238 33.67 -8.69 -14.83
CA GLU A 238 32.70 -8.71 -13.72
C GLU A 238 31.48 -7.82 -14.00
N GLY A 239 31.66 -6.66 -14.63
CA GLY A 239 30.59 -5.74 -15.04
C GLY A 239 29.71 -6.33 -16.14
N ILE A 240 30.32 -6.88 -17.20
CA ILE A 240 29.57 -7.57 -18.27
C ILE A 240 28.89 -8.84 -17.72
N ALA A 241 29.56 -9.60 -16.85
CA ALA A 241 28.93 -10.73 -16.16
C ALA A 241 27.79 -10.28 -15.23
N SER A 242 27.84 -9.07 -14.68
CA SER A 242 26.74 -8.47 -13.92
C SER A 242 25.56 -8.14 -14.81
N VAL A 243 25.78 -7.63 -16.03
CA VAL A 243 24.70 -7.46 -17.03
C VAL A 243 24.11 -8.81 -17.43
N ASP A 244 24.93 -9.83 -17.66
CA ASP A 244 24.44 -11.17 -17.96
C ASP A 244 23.70 -11.81 -16.77
N ARG A 245 24.09 -11.49 -15.53
CA ARG A 245 23.33 -11.83 -14.33
C ARG A 245 22.02 -11.04 -14.24
N MET A 246 21.99 -9.75 -14.59
CA MET A 246 20.76 -8.95 -14.66
C MET A 246 19.80 -9.40 -15.77
N ILE A 247 20.33 -10.01 -16.84
CA ILE A 247 19.54 -10.63 -17.92
C ILE A 247 18.98 -11.99 -17.49
N LYS A 248 19.68 -12.69 -16.60
CA LYS A 248 19.30 -14.02 -16.07
C LYS A 248 18.44 -13.96 -14.81
N MET A 249 18.65 -12.95 -13.96
CA MET A 249 17.63 -12.45 -13.05
C MET A 249 16.50 -11.98 -13.96
N THR A 250 15.32 -12.54 -13.77
CA THR A 250 14.18 -12.39 -14.66
C THR A 250 13.94 -10.92 -15.08
N PRO A 251 13.27 -10.65 -16.23
CA PRO A 251 12.88 -9.30 -16.69
C PRO A 251 12.16 -8.41 -15.65
N GLU A 252 11.80 -9.01 -14.51
CA GLU A 252 11.08 -8.52 -13.35
C GLU A 252 11.79 -7.47 -12.48
N PHE A 253 12.99 -7.00 -12.85
CA PHE A 253 13.76 -6.02 -12.08
C PHE A 253 14.08 -4.71 -12.79
N ILE A 254 13.92 -4.66 -14.12
CA ILE A 254 14.37 -3.52 -14.93
C ILE A 254 13.40 -3.28 -16.09
N THR A 255 12.62 -2.21 -16.01
CA THR A 255 11.85 -1.69 -17.14
C THR A 255 12.61 -0.57 -17.85
N PHE A 256 12.42 -0.46 -19.16
CA PHE A 256 12.89 0.66 -19.98
C PHE A 256 11.64 1.32 -20.56
N GLU A 257 11.39 2.60 -20.26
CA GLU A 257 10.28 3.33 -20.87
C GLU A 257 10.71 3.92 -22.23
N PHE A 258 9.83 3.77 -23.23
CA PHE A 258 9.93 4.47 -24.50
C PHE A 258 9.25 5.83 -24.36
N LYS A 259 9.97 6.92 -24.63
CA LYS A 259 9.36 8.22 -24.91
C LYS A 259 9.03 8.32 -26.40
#